data_AF-A0A4Q3WZ65-F1
#
_entry.id   AF-A0A4Q3WZ65-F1
#
_cell.length_a   1.000
_cell.length_b   1.000
_cell.length_c   1.000
_cell.angle_alpha   90.00
_cell.angle_beta   90.00
_cell.angle_gamma   90.00
#
_symmetry.space_group_name_H-M   'P 1'
#
loop_
_entity.id
_entity.type
_entity.pdbx_description
1 polymer ?
#
loop_
_entity_poly.entity_id
_entity_poly.type
_entity_poly.pdbx_seq_one_letter_code
_entity_poly.pdbx_strand_id
1 'polypeptide(L)'
;TPRAAHSLEALRQLNTSGSLLIGSPTDWWDPSALTQGLCAMQWGGMWSFPIVKEALKDDFGTMAWPAFDEEGIPATFAAGWSQMVNASSPHVAEAKEYVRWLWIENVALQKDWNLAYGFHVPPRRSVAASATALDDPRAVVAVEALTKYGRYLPPSWTASMNTALGDAIANIVKGSAALPELQTAKSKCARELERLLR
;
A
#
# COMPACT_ATOMS: atom_id res chain seq x y z
N THR A 1 5.39 -18.26 8.16
CA THR A 1 4.66 -19.26 8.97
C THR A 1 3.84 -20.15 8.03
N PRO A 2 3.35 -21.31 8.45
CA PRO A 2 2.45 -22.13 7.62
C PRO A 2 1.23 -21.35 7.10
N ARG A 3 0.58 -20.55 7.96
CA ARG A 3 -0.57 -19.71 7.56
C ARG A 3 -0.21 -18.65 6.51
N ALA A 4 0.97 -18.03 6.61
CA ALA A 4 1.46 -17.11 5.57
C ALA A 4 1.74 -17.83 4.23
N ALA A 5 2.29 -19.05 4.28
CA ALA A 5 2.50 -19.85 3.07
C ALA A 5 1.16 -20.18 2.40
N HIS A 6 0.16 -20.60 3.18
CA HIS A 6 -1.18 -20.87 2.67
C HIS A 6 -1.83 -19.65 2.00
N SER A 7 -1.64 -18.44 2.55
CA SER A 7 -2.13 -17.22 1.90
C SER A 7 -1.48 -16.94 0.53
N LEU A 8 -0.20 -17.27 0.35
CA LEU A 8 0.47 -17.11 -0.95
C LEU A 8 0.07 -18.23 -1.93
N GLU A 9 -0.28 -19.41 -1.44
CA GLU A 9 -0.85 -20.48 -2.26
C GLU A 9 -2.23 -20.09 -2.80
N ALA A 10 -3.06 -19.41 -2.01
CA ALA A 10 -4.32 -18.86 -2.50
C ALA A 10 -4.11 -17.76 -3.57
N LEU A 11 -3.08 -16.91 -3.41
CA LEU A 11 -2.72 -15.95 -4.47
C LEU A 11 -2.24 -16.66 -5.75
N ARG A 12 -1.49 -17.76 -5.62
CA ARG A 12 -1.13 -18.59 -6.77
C ARG A 12 -2.37 -19.19 -7.43
N GLN A 13 -3.34 -19.71 -6.66
CA GLN A 13 -4.60 -20.22 -7.19
C GLN A 13 -5.33 -19.14 -7.98
N LEU A 14 -5.43 -17.92 -7.44
CA LEU A 14 -6.00 -16.77 -8.16
C LEU A 14 -5.27 -16.53 -9.48
N ASN A 15 -3.93 -16.54 -9.48
CA ASN A 15 -3.12 -16.37 -10.69
C ASN A 15 -3.33 -17.46 -11.74
N THR A 16 -3.56 -18.70 -11.33
CA THR A 16 -3.78 -19.83 -12.25
C THR A 16 -5.24 -20.07 -12.61
N SER A 17 -6.19 -19.39 -11.95
CA SER A 17 -7.63 -19.62 -12.12
C SER A 17 -8.19 -19.10 -13.46
N GLY A 18 -7.45 -18.25 -14.16
CA GLY A 18 -7.96 -17.50 -15.32
C GLY A 18 -8.77 -16.26 -14.97
N SER A 19 -8.89 -15.91 -13.67
CA SER A 19 -9.66 -14.74 -13.21
C SER A 19 -8.90 -13.41 -13.29
N LEU A 20 -7.58 -13.43 -13.48
CA LEU A 20 -6.76 -12.22 -13.55
C LEU A 20 -6.74 -11.64 -14.96
N LEU A 21 -6.83 -10.32 -15.06
CA LEU A 21 -6.54 -9.59 -16.29
C LEU A 21 -5.02 -9.59 -16.53
N ILE A 22 -4.57 -10.37 -17.51
CA ILE A 22 -3.17 -10.46 -17.91
C ILE A 22 -2.94 -9.69 -19.21
N GLY A 23 -1.84 -8.94 -19.27
CA GLY A 23 -1.45 -8.21 -20.50
C GLY A 23 -2.12 -6.85 -20.67
N SER A 24 -2.69 -6.26 -19.61
CA SER A 24 -3.10 -4.86 -19.61
C SER A 24 -1.92 -3.96 -20.00
N PRO A 25 -2.11 -2.91 -20.84
CA PRO A 25 -1.03 -2.00 -21.24
C PRO A 25 -0.41 -1.24 -20.06
N THR A 26 -1.20 -0.98 -19.02
CA THR A 26 -0.79 -0.36 -17.77
C THR A 26 -0.99 -1.30 -16.60
N ASP A 27 -0.22 -1.09 -15.54
CA ASP A 27 -0.27 -1.90 -14.31
C ASP A 27 -1.27 -1.31 -13.30
N TRP A 28 -1.43 -1.94 -12.14
CA TRP A 28 -2.42 -1.63 -11.11
C TRP A 28 -2.50 -0.16 -10.67
N TRP A 29 -1.43 0.62 -10.82
CA TRP A 29 -1.38 2.02 -10.38
C TRP A 29 -2.22 2.94 -11.27
N ASP A 30 -2.56 2.50 -12.47
CA ASP A 30 -3.36 3.22 -13.45
C ASP A 30 -4.79 2.66 -13.52
N PRO A 31 -5.85 3.47 -13.41
CA PRO A 31 -7.23 2.98 -13.31
C PRO A 31 -7.87 2.60 -14.66
N SER A 32 -7.13 2.60 -15.77
CA SER A 32 -7.74 2.37 -17.10
C SER A 32 -8.39 1.00 -17.22
N ALA A 33 -7.81 -0.05 -16.65
CA ALA A 33 -8.42 -1.38 -16.70
C ALA A 33 -9.81 -1.41 -16.07
N LEU A 34 -9.99 -0.78 -14.91
CA LEU A 34 -11.31 -0.65 -14.27
C LEU A 34 -12.23 0.29 -15.05
N THR A 35 -11.75 1.49 -15.39
CA THR A 35 -12.59 2.54 -16.02
C THR A 35 -13.01 2.24 -17.46
N GLN A 36 -12.30 1.35 -18.15
CA GLN A 36 -12.64 0.85 -19.49
C GLN A 36 -13.41 -0.48 -19.45
N GLY A 37 -13.75 -0.99 -18.26
CA GLY A 37 -14.52 -2.22 -18.10
C GLY A 37 -13.74 -3.50 -18.43
N LEU A 38 -12.40 -3.47 -18.41
CA LEU A 38 -11.55 -4.64 -18.64
C LEU A 38 -11.49 -5.57 -17.41
N CYS A 39 -11.79 -5.04 -16.22
CA CYS A 39 -11.92 -5.83 -15.01
C CYS A 39 -13.06 -5.29 -14.12
N ALA A 40 -13.67 -6.19 -13.33
CA ALA A 40 -14.71 -5.82 -12.37
C ALA A 40 -14.14 -5.29 -11.04
N MET A 41 -12.89 -5.65 -10.73
CA MET A 41 -12.20 -5.25 -9.51
C MET A 41 -10.73 -4.98 -9.84
N GLN A 42 -10.20 -3.88 -9.32
CA GLN A 42 -8.81 -3.52 -9.44
C GLN A 42 -8.28 -3.04 -8.09
N TRP A 43 -7.06 -3.46 -7.73
CA TRP A 43 -6.37 -2.79 -6.65
C TRP A 43 -5.92 -1.40 -7.10
N GLY A 44 -6.30 -0.38 -6.37
CA GLY A 44 -5.87 0.99 -6.57
C GLY A 44 -5.74 1.70 -5.24
N GLY A 45 -5.10 2.87 -5.25
CA GLY A 45 -5.10 3.76 -4.10
C GLY A 45 -5.93 5.01 -4.35
N MET A 46 -5.99 5.86 -3.34
CA MET A 46 -6.82 7.05 -3.38
C MET A 46 -6.47 7.99 -4.55
N TRP A 47 -5.24 7.94 -5.08
CA TRP A 47 -4.84 8.73 -6.23
C TRP A 47 -5.67 8.48 -7.49
N SER A 48 -6.22 7.29 -7.66
CA SER A 48 -7.07 6.98 -8.81
C SER A 48 -8.54 7.32 -8.55
N PHE A 49 -8.94 7.62 -7.32
CA PHE A 49 -10.34 7.84 -6.94
C PHE A 49 -11.02 8.94 -7.77
N PRO A 50 -10.43 10.13 -7.99
CA PRO A 50 -11.07 11.16 -8.82
C PRO A 50 -11.34 10.68 -10.25
N ILE A 51 -10.37 9.98 -10.85
CA ILE A 51 -10.47 9.46 -12.23
C ILE A 51 -11.55 8.38 -12.32
N VAL A 52 -11.59 7.45 -11.37
CA VAL A 52 -12.60 6.39 -11.31
C VAL A 52 -14.00 6.98 -11.11
N LYS A 53 -14.13 7.95 -10.19
CA LYS A 53 -15.39 8.65 -9.94
C LYS A 53 -15.87 9.42 -11.17
N GLU A 54 -14.96 10.06 -11.89
CA GLU A 54 -15.31 10.77 -13.12
C GLU A 54 -15.82 9.80 -14.19
N ALA A 55 -15.16 8.66 -14.38
CA ALA A 55 -15.50 7.69 -15.42
C ALA A 55 -16.77 6.89 -15.09
N LEU A 56 -16.88 6.37 -13.87
CA LEU A 56 -17.93 5.42 -13.47
C LEU A 56 -19.10 6.08 -12.73
N LYS A 57 -18.99 7.37 -12.38
CA LYS A 57 -20.01 8.12 -11.63
C LYS A 57 -20.40 7.40 -10.34
N ASP A 58 -21.57 6.79 -10.28
CA ASP A 58 -22.08 6.08 -9.10
C ASP A 58 -21.90 4.56 -9.17
N ASP A 59 -21.39 4.03 -10.28
CA ASP A 59 -21.24 2.60 -10.54
C ASP A 59 -19.87 2.05 -10.07
N PHE A 60 -19.47 2.39 -8.85
CA PHE A 60 -18.28 1.81 -8.23
C PHE A 60 -18.33 1.85 -6.70
N GLY A 61 -17.59 0.94 -6.05
CA GLY A 61 -17.41 0.90 -4.61
C GLY A 61 -15.94 0.74 -4.23
N THR A 62 -15.65 0.90 -2.94
CA THR A 62 -14.32 0.66 -2.37
C THR A 62 -14.44 -0.37 -1.25
N MET A 63 -13.38 -1.15 -1.04
CA MET A 63 -13.32 -2.13 0.06
C MET A 63 -11.87 -2.43 0.44
N ALA A 64 -11.66 -2.94 1.65
CA ALA A 64 -10.39 -3.53 2.06
C ALA A 64 -10.18 -4.89 1.37
N TRP A 65 -8.93 -5.38 1.36
CA TRP A 65 -8.71 -6.79 1.04
C TRP A 65 -9.43 -7.67 2.07
N PRO A 66 -10.13 -8.73 1.63
CA PRO A 66 -10.88 -9.59 2.53
C PRO A 66 -9.96 -10.31 3.52
N ALA A 67 -10.54 -10.75 4.64
CA ALA A 67 -9.86 -11.68 5.53
C ALA A 67 -9.50 -12.97 4.76
N PHE A 68 -8.32 -13.52 5.04
CA PHE A 68 -7.86 -14.74 4.37
C PHE A 68 -8.66 -15.99 4.79
N ASP A 69 -8.99 -16.08 6.08
CA ASP A 69 -9.71 -17.19 6.70
C ASP A 69 -10.57 -16.66 7.87
N GLU A 70 -11.30 -17.54 8.55
CA GLU A 70 -12.20 -17.18 9.68
C GLU A 70 -11.46 -16.54 10.87
N GLU A 71 -10.18 -16.84 11.04
CA GLU A 71 -9.30 -16.24 12.05
C GLU A 71 -8.66 -14.94 11.55
N GLY A 72 -8.92 -14.55 10.32
CA GLY A 72 -8.34 -13.40 9.65
C GLY A 72 -9.13 -12.13 9.93
N ILE A 73 -8.51 -11.00 9.61
CA ILE A 73 -9.20 -9.72 9.50
C ILE A 73 -8.88 -9.12 8.13
N PRO A 74 -9.73 -8.23 7.62
CA PRO A 74 -9.39 -7.45 6.43
C PRO A 74 -8.04 -6.75 6.59
N ALA A 75 -7.39 -6.49 5.46
CA ALA A 75 -6.10 -5.82 5.39
C ALA A 75 -6.09 -4.78 4.28
N THR A 76 -5.25 -3.76 4.39
CA THR A 76 -4.88 -2.93 3.25
C THR A 76 -3.47 -2.40 3.43
N PHE A 77 -2.84 -1.99 2.33
CA PHE A 77 -1.51 -1.41 2.38
C PHE A 77 -1.58 0.08 2.74
N ALA A 78 -0.93 0.46 3.84
CA ALA A 78 -0.76 1.85 4.23
C ALA A 78 0.57 2.36 3.66
N ALA A 79 0.50 2.85 2.43
CA ALA A 79 1.63 3.47 1.72
C ALA A 79 1.76 4.95 2.05
N GLY A 80 2.86 5.54 1.64
CA GLY A 80 3.01 6.99 1.60
C GLY A 80 4.45 7.40 1.32
N TRP A 81 4.66 8.70 1.28
CA TRP A 81 5.99 9.28 1.23
C TRP A 81 6.38 9.78 2.61
N SER A 82 7.65 9.61 2.95
CA SER A 82 8.25 10.15 4.17
C SER A 82 9.44 11.02 3.80
N GLN A 83 9.61 12.13 4.50
CA GLN A 83 10.80 12.96 4.40
C GLN A 83 11.72 12.66 5.59
N MET A 84 13.00 12.44 5.31
CA MET A 84 14.03 12.15 6.31
C MET A 84 15.11 13.22 6.28
N VAL A 85 15.68 13.54 7.44
CA VAL A 85 16.82 14.46 7.56
C VAL A 85 18.12 13.66 7.45
N ASN A 86 19.02 14.08 6.56
CA ASN A 86 20.36 13.49 6.48
C ASN A 86 21.15 13.81 7.76
N ALA A 87 21.53 12.76 8.49
CA ALA A 87 22.25 12.87 9.76
C ALA A 87 23.66 13.48 9.62
N SER A 88 24.25 13.47 8.42
CA SER A 88 25.57 14.05 8.14
C SER A 88 25.50 15.51 7.67
N SER A 89 24.32 16.13 7.63
CA SER A 89 24.16 17.54 7.25
C SER A 89 24.87 18.46 8.26
N PRO A 90 25.46 19.58 7.84
CA PRO A 90 25.88 20.63 8.79
C PRO A 90 24.70 21.37 9.43
N HIS A 91 23.47 21.17 8.94
CA HIS A 91 22.25 21.88 9.37
C HIS A 91 21.14 20.92 9.85
N VAL A 92 21.49 19.91 10.66
CA VAL A 92 20.52 18.90 11.12
C VAL A 92 19.38 19.51 11.93
N ALA A 93 19.68 20.51 12.78
CA ALA A 93 18.68 21.13 13.64
C ALA A 93 17.66 21.92 12.82
N GLU A 94 18.14 22.78 11.91
CA GLU A 94 17.32 23.59 11.02
C GLU A 94 16.50 22.72 10.07
N ALA A 95 17.08 21.65 9.54
CA ALA A 95 16.35 20.71 8.70
C ALA A 95 15.23 20.00 9.47
N LYS A 96 15.44 19.64 10.74
CA LYS A 96 14.38 19.06 11.60
C LYS A 96 13.27 20.06 11.86
N GLU A 97 13.59 21.31 12.19
CA GLU A 97 12.58 22.37 12.37
C GLU A 97 11.78 22.60 11.09
N TYR A 98 12.43 22.62 9.94
CA TYR A 98 11.75 22.76 8.65
C TYR A 98 10.79 21.60 8.36
N VAL A 99 11.23 20.34 8.53
CA VAL A 99 10.41 19.15 8.30
C VAL A 99 9.23 19.08 9.29
N ARG A 100 9.46 19.46 10.56
CA ARG A 100 8.42 19.56 11.59
C ARG A 100 7.39 20.63 11.22
N TRP A 101 7.84 21.83 10.88
CA TRP A 101 6.97 22.91 10.43
C TRP A 101 6.13 22.48 9.22
N LEU A 102 6.77 21.92 8.19
CA LEU A 102 6.11 21.55 6.94
C LEU A 102 5.05 20.46 7.12
N TRP A 103 5.40 19.34 7.76
CA TRP A 103 4.52 18.15 7.78
C TRP A 103 3.71 17.97 9.05
N ILE A 104 4.05 18.64 10.16
CA ILE A 104 3.37 18.48 11.44
C ILE A 104 2.54 19.72 11.79
N GLU A 105 3.14 20.91 11.68
CA GLU A 105 2.50 22.16 12.12
C GLU A 105 1.68 22.82 11.01
N ASN A 106 2.16 22.81 9.77
CA ASN A 106 1.49 23.44 8.65
C ASN A 106 0.37 22.56 8.08
N VAL A 107 -0.75 22.54 8.78
CA VAL A 107 -1.94 21.76 8.41
C VAL A 107 -2.49 22.12 7.03
N ALA A 108 -2.32 23.37 6.60
CA ALA A 108 -2.80 23.83 5.30
C ALA A 108 -1.99 23.19 4.16
N LEU A 109 -0.67 23.25 4.22
CA LEU A 109 0.19 22.59 3.24
C LEU A 109 0.07 21.08 3.30
N GLN A 110 -0.05 20.48 4.49
CA GLN A 110 -0.28 19.04 4.59
C GLN A 110 -1.59 18.64 3.88
N LYS A 111 -2.68 19.39 4.10
CA LYS A 111 -3.97 19.14 3.45
C LYS A 111 -3.86 19.32 1.93
N ASP A 112 -3.26 20.41 1.49
CA ASP A 112 -3.10 20.74 0.07
C ASP A 112 -2.26 19.69 -0.66
N TRP A 113 -1.06 19.35 -0.15
CA TRP A 113 -0.20 18.32 -0.71
C TRP A 113 -0.94 17.00 -0.90
N ASN A 114 -1.65 16.53 0.13
CA ASN A 114 -2.34 15.25 0.05
C ASN A 114 -3.51 15.31 -0.94
N LEU A 115 -4.33 16.36 -0.95
CA LEU A 115 -5.55 16.37 -1.74
C LEU A 115 -5.36 16.83 -3.18
N ALA A 116 -4.51 17.84 -3.41
CA ALA A 116 -4.30 18.45 -4.71
C ALA A 116 -3.23 17.75 -5.55
N TYR A 117 -2.25 17.11 -4.92
CA TYR A 117 -1.13 16.46 -5.61
C TYR A 117 -1.22 14.94 -5.49
N GLY A 118 -2.29 14.39 -6.08
CA GLY A 118 -2.49 12.93 -6.18
C GLY A 118 -3.54 12.35 -5.24
N PHE A 119 -4.41 13.16 -4.61
CA PHE A 119 -5.56 12.72 -3.81
C PHE A 119 -5.25 11.54 -2.84
N HIS A 120 -4.63 11.88 -1.73
CA HIS A 120 -4.18 10.97 -0.68
C HIS A 120 -4.91 11.26 0.63
N VAL A 121 -4.93 10.27 1.53
CA VAL A 121 -5.44 10.47 2.89
C VAL A 121 -4.36 11.20 3.70
N PRO A 122 -4.63 12.41 4.24
CA PRO A 122 -3.66 13.10 5.07
C PRO A 122 -3.21 12.23 6.25
N PRO A 123 -1.90 12.12 6.53
CA PRO A 123 -1.38 11.23 7.57
C PRO A 123 -1.80 11.68 8.99
N ARG A 124 -2.08 12.98 9.18
CA ARG A 124 -2.62 13.48 10.44
C ARG A 124 -4.14 13.31 10.46
N ARG A 125 -4.62 12.45 11.36
CA ARG A 125 -6.06 12.14 11.51
C ARG A 125 -6.96 13.37 11.62
N SER A 126 -6.54 14.41 12.33
CA SER A 126 -7.31 15.66 12.44
C SER A 126 -7.42 16.43 11.12
N VAL A 127 -6.41 16.34 10.26
CA VAL A 127 -6.42 16.96 8.93
C VAL A 127 -7.32 16.14 8.00
N ALA A 128 -7.18 14.81 8.00
CA ALA A 128 -8.06 13.92 7.24
C ALA A 128 -9.54 14.10 7.61
N ALA A 129 -9.86 14.24 8.90
CA ALA A 129 -11.23 14.45 9.37
C ALA A 129 -11.84 15.81 8.95
N SER A 130 -11.04 16.78 8.52
CA SER A 130 -11.51 18.09 8.02
C SER A 130 -11.38 18.23 6.51
N ALA A 131 -11.01 17.16 5.80
CA ALA A 131 -10.82 17.14 4.37
C ALA A 131 -12.12 16.78 3.66
N THR A 132 -12.97 17.77 3.39
CA THR A 132 -14.28 17.57 2.75
C THR A 132 -14.23 16.88 1.39
N ALA A 133 -13.09 16.92 0.72
CA ALA A 133 -12.87 16.17 -0.52
C ALA A 133 -12.96 14.64 -0.31
N LEU A 134 -12.81 14.16 0.93
CA LEU A 134 -12.95 12.75 1.34
C LEU A 134 -14.37 12.41 1.85
N ASP A 135 -15.33 13.34 1.83
CA ASP A 135 -16.69 13.11 2.36
C ASP A 135 -17.56 12.24 1.43
N ASP A 136 -17.09 11.92 0.23
CA ASP A 136 -17.77 10.95 -0.63
C ASP A 136 -17.89 9.61 0.12
N PRO A 137 -19.10 8.99 0.23
CA PRO A 137 -19.29 7.76 0.99
C PRO A 137 -18.33 6.63 0.61
N ARG A 138 -17.91 6.56 -0.65
CA ARG A 138 -16.94 5.56 -1.14
C ARG A 138 -15.51 5.90 -0.73
N ALA A 139 -15.18 7.19 -0.64
CA ALA A 139 -13.89 7.61 -0.08
C ALA A 139 -13.84 7.35 1.43
N VAL A 140 -14.95 7.59 2.15
CA VAL A 140 -15.06 7.29 3.59
C VAL A 140 -14.75 5.82 3.88
N VAL A 141 -15.35 4.88 3.13
CA VAL A 141 -15.05 3.45 3.29
C VAL A 141 -13.56 3.14 3.10
N ALA A 142 -12.90 3.76 2.13
CA ALA A 142 -11.47 3.58 1.90
C ALA A 142 -10.61 4.17 3.04
N VAL A 143 -10.97 5.35 3.57
CA VAL A 143 -10.30 5.99 4.71
C VAL A 143 -10.46 5.17 5.99
N GLU A 144 -11.65 4.63 6.24
CA GLU A 144 -11.93 3.74 7.37
C GLU A 144 -11.14 2.43 7.25
N ALA A 145 -11.11 1.84 6.06
CA ALA A 145 -10.32 0.64 5.77
C ALA A 145 -8.82 0.89 6.02
N LEU A 146 -8.28 2.01 5.55
CA LEU A 146 -6.90 2.40 5.81
C LEU A 146 -6.63 2.57 7.31
N THR A 147 -7.53 3.24 8.02
CA THR A 147 -7.38 3.52 9.46
C THR A 147 -7.43 2.25 10.31
N LYS A 148 -8.32 1.30 9.97
CA LYS A 148 -8.56 0.09 10.77
C LYS A 148 -7.66 -1.08 10.38
N TYR A 149 -7.41 -1.22 9.08
CA TYR A 149 -6.79 -2.41 8.49
C TYR A 149 -5.45 -2.13 7.81
N GLY A 150 -5.00 -0.87 7.79
CA GLY A 150 -3.72 -0.45 7.23
C GLY A 150 -2.54 -1.20 7.83
N ARG A 151 -1.60 -1.62 6.97
CA ARG A 151 -0.32 -2.21 7.33
C ARG A 151 0.80 -1.46 6.62
N TYR A 152 1.82 -1.07 7.37
CA TYR A 152 3.00 -0.37 6.88
C TYR A 152 4.23 -1.27 6.97
N LEU A 153 5.19 -1.05 6.09
CA LEU A 153 6.52 -1.64 6.22
C LEU A 153 7.31 -0.86 7.28
N PRO A 154 8.07 -1.53 8.16
CA PRO A 154 8.87 -0.84 9.15
C PRO A 154 10.03 -0.07 8.48
N PRO A 155 10.57 1.01 9.08
CA PRO A 155 11.73 1.73 8.55
C PRO A 155 12.99 0.87 8.36
N SER A 156 13.08 -0.26 9.08
CA SER A 156 14.16 -1.24 8.92
C SER A 156 14.01 -2.14 7.70
N TRP A 157 12.90 -2.04 6.95
CA TRP A 157 12.68 -2.83 5.74
C TRP A 157 13.50 -2.27 4.58
N THR A 158 14.46 -3.07 4.09
CA THR A 158 15.39 -2.63 3.04
C THR A 158 15.01 -3.16 1.66
N ALA A 159 15.63 -2.59 0.62
CA ALA A 159 15.53 -3.11 -0.74
C ALA A 159 15.95 -4.59 -0.84
N SER A 160 16.98 -5.01 -0.10
CA SER A 160 17.44 -6.41 -0.06
C SER A 160 16.37 -7.35 0.52
N MET A 161 15.70 -6.93 1.61
CA MET A 161 14.57 -7.69 2.16
C MET A 161 13.39 -7.73 1.18
N ASN A 162 13.12 -6.61 0.49
CA ASN A 162 12.07 -6.52 -0.51
C ASN A 162 12.32 -7.49 -1.69
N THR A 163 13.54 -7.53 -2.22
CA THR A 163 13.94 -8.49 -3.27
C THR A 163 13.79 -9.92 -2.78
N ALA A 164 14.26 -10.24 -1.57
CA ALA A 164 14.15 -11.60 -1.03
C ALA A 164 12.70 -12.08 -0.92
N LEU A 165 11.78 -11.22 -0.48
CA LEU A 165 10.35 -11.53 -0.43
C LEU A 165 9.73 -11.59 -1.84
N GLY A 166 10.06 -10.64 -2.70
CA GLY A 166 9.57 -10.57 -4.09
C GLY A 166 9.95 -11.80 -4.91
N ASP A 167 11.20 -12.25 -4.82
CA ASP A 167 11.68 -13.47 -5.48
C ASP A 167 10.90 -14.70 -5.03
N ALA A 168 10.70 -14.85 -3.71
CA ALA A 168 9.93 -15.97 -3.15
C ALA A 168 8.49 -15.95 -3.67
N ILE A 169 7.81 -14.80 -3.65
CA ILE A 169 6.45 -14.66 -4.18
C ILE A 169 6.42 -15.00 -5.68
N ALA A 170 7.37 -14.50 -6.46
CA ALA A 170 7.45 -14.77 -7.90
C ALA A 170 7.64 -16.27 -8.18
N ASN A 171 8.49 -16.97 -7.42
CA ASN A 171 8.68 -18.41 -7.54
C ASN A 171 7.41 -19.19 -7.16
N ILE A 172 6.73 -18.80 -6.09
CA ILE A 172 5.48 -19.43 -5.65
C ILE A 172 4.41 -19.31 -6.73
N VAL A 173 4.22 -18.11 -7.27
CA VAL A 173 3.25 -17.84 -8.33
C VAL A 173 3.58 -18.66 -9.59
N LYS A 174 4.86 -18.91 -9.87
CA LYS A 174 5.34 -19.78 -10.98
C LYS A 174 5.26 -21.28 -10.69
N GLY A 175 5.00 -21.69 -9.45
CA GLY A 175 4.74 -23.09 -9.12
C GLY A 175 5.53 -23.67 -7.94
N SER A 176 6.49 -22.95 -7.37
CA SER A 176 7.23 -23.41 -6.19
C SER A 176 6.33 -23.59 -4.97
N ALA A 177 6.71 -24.50 -4.07
CA ALA A 177 6.04 -24.67 -2.79
C ALA A 177 6.25 -23.43 -1.89
N ALA A 178 5.18 -22.93 -1.28
CA ALA A 178 5.24 -21.64 -0.58
C ALA A 178 6.05 -21.65 0.71
N LEU A 179 5.93 -22.71 1.51
CA LEU A 179 6.62 -22.77 2.79
C LEU A 179 8.16 -22.74 2.65
N PRO A 180 8.80 -23.55 1.80
CA PRO A 180 10.25 -23.48 1.60
C PRO A 180 10.76 -22.15 1.03
N GLU A 181 10.04 -21.57 0.05
CA GLU A 181 10.38 -20.26 -0.53
C GLU A 181 10.34 -19.16 0.55
N LEU A 182 9.27 -19.14 1.37
CA LEU A 182 9.15 -18.19 2.47
C LEU A 182 10.20 -18.41 3.57
N GLN A 183 10.60 -19.65 3.86
CA GLN A 183 11.68 -19.92 4.81
C GLN A 183 13.02 -19.38 4.30
N THR A 184 13.28 -19.52 3.00
CA THR A 184 14.47 -18.96 2.35
C THR A 184 14.47 -17.44 2.40
N ALA A 185 13.36 -16.80 2.03
CA ALA A 185 13.20 -15.34 2.14
C ALA A 185 13.37 -14.86 3.58
N LYS A 186 12.70 -15.50 4.55
CA LYS A 186 12.84 -15.19 5.98
C LYS A 186 14.30 -15.21 6.42
N SER A 187 15.06 -16.21 5.99
CA SER A 187 16.47 -16.36 6.38
C SER A 187 17.34 -15.25 5.79
N LYS A 188 17.07 -14.82 4.55
CA LYS A 188 17.72 -13.65 3.94
C LYS A 188 17.37 -12.36 4.69
N CYS A 189 16.09 -12.14 5.00
CA CYS A 189 15.66 -10.95 5.75
C CYS A 189 16.23 -10.92 7.17
N ALA A 190 16.30 -12.06 7.86
CA ALA A 190 16.87 -12.13 9.20
C ALA A 190 18.35 -11.71 9.22
N ARG A 191 19.16 -12.21 8.28
CA ARG A 191 20.58 -11.80 8.17
C ARG A 191 20.75 -10.31 7.88
N GLU A 192 19.91 -9.76 7.02
CA GLU A 192 19.96 -8.33 6.72
C GLU A 192 19.53 -7.50 7.93
N LEU A 193 18.52 -7.93 8.67
CA LEU A 193 18.09 -7.26 9.89
C LEU A 193 19.19 -7.30 10.97
N GLU A 194 19.83 -8.45 11.16
CA GLU A 194 20.98 -8.59 12.06
C GLU A 194 22.14 -7.68 11.67
N ARG A 195 22.37 -7.43 10.37
CA ARG A 195 23.39 -6.50 9.90
C ARG A 195 23.05 -5.04 10.25
N LEU A 196 21.78 -4.66 10.17
CA LEU A 196 21.30 -3.29 10.44
C LEU A 196 21.23 -2.95 11.93
N LEU A 197 21.03 -3.96 12.78
CA LEU A 197 20.89 -3.79 14.22
C LEU A 197 22.22 -3.92 14.99
N ARG A 198 23.33 -4.11 14.29
CA ARG A 198 24.69 -4.05 14.86
C ARG A 198 25.16 -2.60 14.90
#